data_AF-A0A3Q0GPM4-F1
#
_entry.id   AF-A0A3Q0GPM4-F1
#
_cell.length_a   1.000
_cell.length_b   1.000
_cell.length_c   1.000
_cell.angle_alpha   90.00
_cell.angle_beta   90.00
_cell.angle_gamma   90.00
#
_symmetry.space_group_name_H-M   'P 1'
#
loop_
_entity.id
_entity.type
_entity.pdbx_description
1 polymer ?
#
loop_
_entity_poly.entity_id
_entity_poly.type
_entity_poly.pdbx_seq_one_letter_code
_entity_poly.pdbx_strand_id
1 'polypeptide(L)'
;MSLAFSFLMTEALLVFSPETSLLRSFSRKVKVRFHWALQLLCLLCALLGLGIISYNKYLNGKSHFVTWHGLTGLLTVLYASMQCMGGLALLYPKLMKNWTLAKLKLYHATSGLVCYLLGCASLMLGMCSLWFTTLVTGVFWYLAVLCPILTSLVIMNQVSNAYLYHKRMKP
;
A
#
# COMPACT_ATOMS: atom_id res chain seq x y z
N MET A 1 -9.42 2.53 -6.69
CA MET A 1 -8.52 2.63 -5.52
C MET A 1 -8.58 1.41 -4.62
N SER A 2 -9.76 0.92 -4.25
CA SER A 2 -9.90 -0.25 -3.38
C SER A 2 -9.23 -1.52 -3.93
N LEU A 3 -9.40 -1.84 -5.21
CA LEU A 3 -8.70 -2.99 -5.82
C LEU A 3 -7.16 -2.86 -5.70
N ALA A 4 -6.62 -1.66 -5.94
CA ALA A 4 -5.18 -1.41 -5.85
C ALA A 4 -4.69 -1.56 -4.41
N PHE A 5 -5.24 -0.78 -3.47
CA PHE A 5 -4.70 -0.65 -2.12
C PHE A 5 -5.21 -1.71 -1.14
N SER A 6 -6.48 -2.11 -1.23
CA SER A 6 -7.06 -3.10 -0.30
C SER A 6 -6.75 -4.53 -0.68
N PHE A 7 -6.61 -4.84 -1.97
CA PHE A 7 -6.38 -6.20 -2.46
C PHE A 7 -4.95 -6.37 -2.97
N LEU A 8 -4.60 -5.76 -4.11
CA LEU A 8 -3.31 -6.02 -4.77
C LEU A 8 -2.11 -5.69 -3.88
N MET A 9 -2.12 -4.53 -3.22
CA MET A 9 -1.02 -4.11 -2.35
C MET A 9 -0.94 -4.97 -1.09
N THR A 10 -2.08 -5.33 -0.50
CA THR A 10 -2.15 -6.23 0.67
C THR A 10 -1.53 -7.58 0.32
N GLU A 11 -1.96 -8.20 -0.77
CA GLU A 11 -1.41 -9.48 -1.23
C GLU A 11 0.10 -9.36 -1.54
N ALA A 12 0.53 -8.28 -2.19
CA ALA A 12 1.94 -8.04 -2.47
C ALA A 12 2.79 -8.02 -1.20
N LEU A 13 2.26 -7.50 -0.09
CA LEU A 13 2.95 -7.46 1.20
C LEU A 13 2.87 -8.80 1.94
N LEU A 14 1.70 -9.47 1.91
CA LEU A 14 1.47 -10.77 2.53
C LEU A 14 2.28 -11.90 1.90
N VAL A 15 2.74 -11.76 0.66
CA VAL A 15 3.66 -12.72 0.03
C VAL A 15 4.89 -13.02 0.91
N PHE A 16 5.34 -12.08 1.75
CA PHE A 16 6.45 -12.27 2.68
C PHE A 16 6.05 -12.73 4.08
N SER A 17 4.76 -12.89 4.37
CA SER A 17 4.28 -13.42 5.64
C SER A 17 4.71 -14.89 5.82
N PRO A 18 5.27 -15.29 6.98
CA PRO A 18 5.56 -16.68 7.24
C PRO A 18 4.28 -17.51 7.44
N GLU A 19 3.21 -16.92 7.98
CA GLU A 19 1.99 -17.66 8.36
C GLU A 19 0.85 -17.53 7.34
N THR A 20 0.70 -16.37 6.72
CA THR A 20 -0.48 -16.06 5.89
C THR A 20 -0.18 -16.01 4.38
N SER A 21 1.06 -16.23 3.96
CA SER A 21 1.44 -16.19 2.54
C SER A 21 0.93 -17.42 1.79
N LEU A 22 0.17 -17.19 0.71
CA LEU A 22 -0.20 -18.24 -0.26
C LEU A 22 1.02 -18.85 -0.97
N LEU A 23 2.17 -18.15 -0.93
CA LEU A 23 3.42 -18.59 -1.52
C LEU A 23 4.42 -19.09 -0.46
N ARG A 24 3.95 -19.54 0.73
CA ARG A 24 4.82 -19.93 1.86
C ARG A 24 5.98 -20.86 1.44
N SER A 25 5.68 -21.90 0.66
CA SER A 25 6.62 -22.93 0.18
C SER A 25 7.58 -22.47 -0.93
N PHE A 26 7.34 -21.31 -1.55
CA PHE A 26 8.16 -20.82 -2.64
C PHE A 26 9.43 -20.11 -2.15
N SER A 27 10.48 -20.16 -2.98
CA SER A 27 11.74 -19.49 -2.71
C SER A 27 11.58 -17.97 -2.60
N ARG A 28 12.48 -17.31 -1.86
CA ARG A 28 12.48 -15.85 -1.72
C ARG A 28 12.57 -15.13 -3.08
N LYS A 29 13.28 -15.70 -4.06
CA LYS A 29 13.38 -15.13 -5.42
C LYS A 29 12.02 -15.05 -6.10
N VAL A 30 11.20 -16.10 -5.98
CA VAL A 30 9.83 -16.12 -6.53
C VAL A 30 8.95 -15.13 -5.79
N LYS A 31 8.99 -15.12 -4.46
CA LYS A 31 8.24 -14.15 -3.64
C LYS A 31 8.53 -12.70 -4.03
N VAL A 32 9.80 -12.36 -4.26
CA VAL A 32 10.19 -11.02 -4.75
C VAL A 32 9.60 -10.72 -6.12
N ARG A 33 9.56 -11.69 -7.05
CA ARG A 33 8.95 -11.49 -8.38
C ARG A 33 7.46 -11.20 -8.28
N PHE A 34 6.73 -11.99 -7.51
CA PHE A 34 5.31 -11.75 -7.26
C PHE A 34 5.07 -10.39 -6.59
N HIS A 35 5.90 -10.04 -5.60
CA HIS A 35 5.79 -8.76 -4.91
C HIS A 35 5.87 -7.57 -5.86
N TRP A 36 6.95 -7.46 -6.67
CA TRP A 36 7.08 -6.28 -7.53
C TRP A 36 6.07 -6.30 -8.69
N ALA A 37 5.66 -7.48 -9.19
CA ALA A 37 4.63 -7.59 -10.21
C ALA A 37 3.26 -7.09 -9.70
N LEU A 38 2.86 -7.53 -8.49
CA LEU A 38 1.63 -7.06 -7.85
C LEU A 38 1.70 -5.57 -7.49
N GLN A 39 2.86 -5.05 -7.06
CA GLN A 39 3.04 -3.62 -6.81
C GLN A 39 2.93 -2.78 -8.08
N LEU A 40 3.48 -3.26 -9.21
CA LEU A 40 3.33 -2.60 -10.50
C LEU A 40 1.87 -2.57 -10.95
N LEU A 41 1.16 -3.71 -10.83
CA LEU A 41 -0.27 -3.77 -11.15
C LEU A 41 -1.09 -2.85 -10.24
N CYS A 42 -0.78 -2.84 -8.93
CA CYS A 42 -1.37 -1.91 -7.97
C CYS A 42 -1.18 -0.46 -8.40
N LEU A 43 0.05 -0.07 -8.75
CA LEU A 43 0.37 1.29 -9.20
C LEU A 43 -0.39 1.66 -10.48
N LEU A 44 -0.47 0.75 -11.46
CA LEU A 44 -1.24 0.98 -12.69
C LEU A 44 -2.73 1.17 -12.40
N CYS A 45 -3.33 0.31 -11.58
CA CYS A 45 -4.74 0.45 -11.16
C CYS A 45 -4.98 1.77 -10.40
N ALA A 46 -4.01 2.21 -9.59
CA ALA A 46 -4.10 3.45 -8.84
C ALA A 46 -3.98 4.68 -9.77
N LEU A 47 -3.04 4.69 -10.71
CA LEU A 47 -2.91 5.76 -11.69
C LEU A 47 -4.14 5.85 -12.59
N LEU A 48 -4.66 4.71 -13.08
CA LEU A 48 -5.87 4.65 -13.89
C LEU A 48 -7.08 5.17 -13.11
N GLY A 49 -7.29 4.72 -11.88
CA GLY A 49 -8.42 5.21 -11.09
C GLY A 49 -8.33 6.71 -10.77
N LEU A 50 -7.12 7.24 -10.55
CA LEU A 50 -6.88 8.67 -10.33
C LEU A 50 -7.16 9.47 -11.61
N GLY A 51 -6.73 8.96 -12.76
CA GLY A 51 -7.00 9.53 -14.07
C GLY A 51 -8.50 9.57 -14.37
N ILE A 52 -9.20 8.45 -14.16
CA ILE A 52 -10.66 8.35 -14.39
C ILE A 52 -11.42 9.35 -13.53
N ILE A 53 -11.15 9.42 -12.22
CA ILE A 53 -11.89 10.35 -11.34
C ILE A 53 -11.54 11.81 -11.63
N SER A 54 -10.29 12.09 -12.02
CA SER A 54 -9.88 13.45 -12.42
C SER A 54 -10.57 13.86 -13.72
N TYR A 55 -10.57 13.00 -14.72
CA TYR A 55 -11.24 13.27 -15.99
C TYR A 55 -12.76 13.42 -15.81
N ASN A 56 -13.39 12.58 -14.97
CA ASN A 56 -14.80 12.73 -14.63
C ASN A 56 -15.10 14.07 -13.97
N LYS A 57 -14.26 14.53 -13.04
CA LYS A 57 -14.41 15.86 -12.41
C LYS A 57 -14.27 16.99 -13.42
N TYR A 58 -13.30 16.89 -14.32
CA TYR A 58 -13.11 17.86 -15.41
C TYR A 58 -14.38 17.97 -16.28
N LEU A 59 -14.93 16.84 -16.75
CA LEU A 59 -16.16 16.82 -17.56
C LEU A 59 -17.38 17.40 -16.84
N ASN A 60 -17.42 17.34 -15.51
CA ASN A 60 -18.51 17.83 -14.70
C ASN A 60 -18.25 19.21 -14.07
N GLY A 61 -17.16 19.90 -14.45
CA GLY A 61 -16.79 21.21 -13.89
C GLY A 61 -16.56 21.20 -12.37
N LYS A 62 -16.22 20.04 -11.78
CA LYS A 62 -16.03 19.88 -10.33
C LYS A 62 -14.59 20.18 -9.94
N SER A 63 -14.41 20.82 -8.78
CA SER A 63 -13.08 21.06 -8.22
C SER A 63 -12.34 19.76 -7.89
N HIS A 64 -11.01 19.80 -8.04
CA HIS A 64 -10.11 18.68 -7.81
C HIS A 64 -9.44 18.79 -6.44
N PHE A 65 -9.21 17.65 -5.79
CA PHE A 65 -8.40 17.53 -4.56
C PHE A 65 -8.83 18.43 -3.37
N VAL A 66 -10.09 18.86 -3.32
CA VAL A 66 -10.61 19.74 -2.26
C VAL A 66 -10.98 19.01 -0.96
N THR A 67 -11.14 17.69 -1.00
CA THR A 67 -11.47 16.89 0.19
C THR A 67 -10.24 16.21 0.76
N TRP A 68 -10.26 15.90 2.06
CA TRP A 68 -9.23 15.09 2.70
C TRP A 68 -9.03 13.75 1.99
N HIS A 69 -10.10 13.08 1.56
CA HIS A 69 -10.01 11.86 0.75
C HIS A 69 -9.24 12.10 -0.56
N GLY A 70 -9.58 13.16 -1.30
CA GLY A 70 -8.93 13.48 -2.56
C GLY A 70 -7.44 13.82 -2.42
N LEU A 71 -7.09 14.62 -1.41
CA LEU A 71 -5.70 15.00 -1.13
C LEU A 71 -4.87 13.81 -0.65
N THR A 72 -5.36 13.06 0.34
CA THR A 72 -4.67 11.85 0.84
C THR A 72 -4.54 10.79 -0.25
N GLY A 73 -5.54 10.62 -1.11
CA GLY A 73 -5.48 9.71 -2.24
C GLY A 73 -4.40 10.09 -3.24
N LEU A 74 -4.32 11.37 -3.63
CA LEU A 74 -3.26 11.87 -4.50
C LEU A 74 -1.87 11.64 -3.89
N LEU A 75 -1.69 12.02 -2.62
CA LEU A 75 -0.43 11.81 -1.89
C LEU A 75 -0.05 10.33 -1.84
N THR A 76 -1.02 9.44 -1.65
CA THR A 76 -0.77 7.98 -1.62
C THR A 76 -0.28 7.48 -2.98
N VAL A 77 -0.89 7.91 -4.10
CA VAL A 77 -0.47 7.48 -5.44
C VAL A 77 0.94 7.98 -5.76
N LEU A 78 1.25 9.23 -5.41
CA LEU A 78 2.60 9.79 -5.57
C LEU A 78 3.62 9.04 -4.70
N TYR A 79 3.27 8.76 -3.44
CA TYR A 79 4.12 7.96 -2.55
C TYR A 79 4.33 6.56 -3.13
N ALA A 80 3.28 5.85 -3.53
CA ALA A 80 3.38 4.50 -4.11
C ALA A 80 4.30 4.48 -5.34
N SER A 81 4.26 5.53 -6.17
CA SER A 81 5.18 5.71 -7.29
C SER A 81 6.64 5.80 -6.83
N MET A 82 6.93 6.64 -5.84
CA MET A 82 8.26 6.74 -5.22
C MET A 82 8.71 5.43 -4.55
N GLN A 83 7.79 4.74 -3.90
CA GLN A 83 8.05 3.46 -3.23
C GLN A 83 8.42 2.36 -4.25
N CYS A 84 7.79 2.35 -5.43
CA CYS A 84 8.16 1.45 -6.52
C CYS A 84 9.58 1.73 -7.02
N MET A 85 9.97 3.01 -7.17
CA MET A 85 11.35 3.39 -7.51
C MET A 85 12.34 2.92 -6.42
N GLY A 86 11.98 3.06 -5.15
CA GLY A 86 12.76 2.52 -4.03
C GLY A 86 12.92 0.99 -4.09
N GLY A 87 11.93 0.28 -4.63
CA GLY A 87 12.03 -1.16 -4.92
C GLY A 87 13.06 -1.49 -6.00
N LEU A 88 13.21 -0.65 -7.03
CA LEU A 88 14.24 -0.82 -8.06
C LEU A 88 15.66 -0.72 -7.47
N ALA A 89 15.86 0.18 -6.50
CA ALA A 89 17.14 0.30 -5.78
C ALA A 89 17.51 -1.00 -5.02
N LEU A 90 16.53 -1.80 -4.61
CA LEU A 90 16.75 -3.12 -4.01
C LEU A 90 17.07 -4.22 -5.02
N LEU A 91 16.56 -4.11 -6.26
CA LEU A 91 16.90 -5.04 -7.34
C LEU A 91 18.31 -4.80 -7.86
N TYR A 92 18.76 -3.54 -7.85
CA TYR A 92 20.07 -3.12 -8.34
C TYR A 92 20.91 -2.42 -7.26
N PRO A 93 21.24 -3.09 -6.14
CA PRO A 93 21.91 -2.46 -4.99
C PRO A 93 23.31 -1.92 -5.33
N LYS A 94 23.95 -2.42 -6.40
CA LYS A 94 25.23 -1.91 -6.90
C LYS A 94 25.18 -0.44 -7.33
N LEU A 95 23.99 0.07 -7.66
CA LEU A 95 23.78 1.49 -7.97
C LEU A 95 23.79 2.36 -6.70
N MET A 96 23.54 1.77 -5.52
CA MET A 96 23.44 2.46 -4.24
C MET A 96 24.74 2.31 -3.42
N LYS A 97 25.87 2.79 -3.95
CA LYS A 97 27.22 2.57 -3.39
C LYS A 97 27.38 2.89 -1.90
N ASN A 98 26.67 3.89 -1.38
CA ASN A 98 26.78 4.33 0.01
C ASN A 98 25.83 3.63 0.99
N TRP A 99 25.02 2.67 0.51
CA TRP A 99 23.97 2.05 1.31
C TRP A 99 24.14 0.53 1.37
N THR A 100 24.08 -0.02 2.58
CA THR A 100 24.06 -1.48 2.74
C THR A 100 22.69 -2.04 2.34
N LEU A 101 22.67 -3.25 1.78
CA LEU A 101 21.43 -3.93 1.42
C LEU A 101 20.48 -4.09 2.62
N ALA A 102 21.02 -4.27 3.83
CA ALA A 102 20.23 -4.33 5.05
C ALA A 102 19.51 -3.00 5.35
N LYS A 103 20.21 -1.87 5.21
CA LYS A 103 19.60 -0.53 5.36
C LYS A 103 18.51 -0.32 4.30
N LEU A 104 18.82 -0.59 3.02
CA LEU A 104 17.84 -0.43 1.94
C LEU A 104 16.57 -1.26 2.21
N LYS A 105 16.71 -2.51 2.65
CA LYS A 105 15.56 -3.37 2.97
C LYS A 105 14.75 -2.84 4.15
N LEU A 106 15.42 -2.35 5.19
CA LEU A 106 14.76 -1.76 6.36
C LEU A 106 13.95 -0.53 5.96
N TYR A 107 14.57 0.44 5.29
CA TYR A 107 13.89 1.67 4.88
C TYR A 107 12.78 1.43 3.86
N HIS A 108 13.00 0.54 2.89
CA HIS A 108 11.95 0.17 1.95
C HIS A 108 10.76 -0.48 2.66
N ALA A 109 11.00 -1.41 3.61
CA ALA A 109 9.93 -2.06 4.34
C ALA A 109 9.14 -1.09 5.24
N THR A 110 9.83 -0.21 5.98
CA THR A 110 9.16 0.75 6.87
C THR A 110 8.48 1.88 6.11
N SER A 111 9.11 2.42 5.07
CA SER A 111 8.48 3.41 4.18
C SER A 111 7.29 2.82 3.43
N GLY A 112 7.39 1.56 2.99
CA GLY A 112 6.28 0.83 2.39
C GLY A 112 5.10 0.62 3.33
N LEU A 113 5.36 0.35 4.62
CA LEU A 113 4.32 0.30 5.65
C LEU A 113 3.62 1.66 5.81
N VAL A 114 4.38 2.77 5.86
CA VAL A 114 3.79 4.12 5.93
C VAL A 114 2.91 4.40 4.71
N CYS A 115 3.38 4.06 3.50
CA CYS A 115 2.59 4.18 2.27
C CYS A 115 1.31 3.34 2.34
N TYR A 116 1.37 2.13 2.91
CA TYR A 116 0.21 1.26 3.09
C TYR A 116 -0.83 1.85 4.05
N LEU A 117 -0.38 2.33 5.21
CA LEU A 117 -1.25 2.96 6.20
C LEU A 117 -1.91 4.23 5.64
N LEU A 118 -1.18 5.02 4.85
CA LEU A 118 -1.74 6.19 4.17
C LEU A 118 -2.83 5.80 3.15
N GLY A 119 -2.62 4.73 2.40
CA GLY A 119 -3.64 4.17 1.50
C GLY A 119 -4.89 3.69 2.24
N CYS A 120 -4.73 2.97 3.36
CA CYS A 120 -5.84 2.56 4.22
C CYS A 120 -6.58 3.75 4.81
N ALA A 121 -5.88 4.80 5.26
CA ALA A 121 -6.50 6.03 5.74
C ALA A 121 -7.31 6.73 4.63
N SER A 122 -6.77 6.80 3.41
CA SER A 122 -7.49 7.36 2.25
C SER A 122 -8.75 6.56 1.92
N LEU A 123 -8.70 5.23 1.98
CA LEU A 123 -9.87 4.36 1.80
C LEU A 123 -10.93 4.61 2.87
N MET A 124 -10.54 4.70 4.14
CA MET A 124 -11.47 5.01 5.24
C MET A 124 -12.11 6.38 5.05
N LEU A 125 -11.35 7.41 4.65
CA LEU A 125 -11.91 8.73 4.31
C LEU A 125 -12.91 8.65 3.14
N GLY A 126 -12.69 7.75 2.17
CA GLY A 126 -13.64 7.46 1.11
C GLY A 126 -14.93 6.82 1.63
N MET A 127 -14.82 5.88 2.57
CA MET A 127 -15.95 5.21 3.22
C MET A 127 -16.74 6.14 4.15
N CYS A 128 -16.10 7.17 4.69
CA CYS A 128 -16.77 8.22 5.47
C CYS A 128 -17.38 9.34 4.61
N SER A 129 -17.19 9.30 3.29
CA SER A 129 -17.75 10.32 2.40
C SER A 129 -19.26 10.17 2.25
N LEU A 130 -19.96 11.28 2.00
CA LEU A 130 -21.41 11.27 1.78
C LEU A 130 -21.84 10.33 0.64
N TRP A 131 -21.01 10.21 -0.41
CA TRP A 131 -21.27 9.30 -1.51
C TRP A 131 -21.32 7.83 -1.06
N PHE A 132 -20.45 7.44 -0.12
CA PHE A 132 -20.41 6.07 0.37
C PHE A 132 -21.47 5.82 1.45
N THR A 133 -21.62 6.73 2.42
CA THR A 133 -22.53 6.55 3.56
C THR A 133 -24.01 6.62 3.18
N THR A 134 -24.35 7.19 2.02
CA THR A 134 -25.72 7.13 1.48
C THR A 134 -26.04 5.79 0.81
N LEU A 135 -25.02 5.03 0.39
CA LEU A 135 -25.19 3.75 -0.31
C LEU A 135 -24.96 2.54 0.60
N VAL A 136 -24.04 2.66 1.56
CA VAL A 136 -23.65 1.58 2.48
C VAL A 136 -23.86 2.07 3.91
N THR A 137 -24.84 1.48 4.60
CA THR A 137 -25.30 1.90 5.92
C THR A 137 -25.30 0.75 6.93
N GLY A 138 -25.46 1.09 8.22
CA GLY A 138 -25.58 0.12 9.30
C GLY A 138 -24.38 -0.82 9.38
N VAL A 139 -24.64 -2.11 9.60
CA VAL A 139 -23.61 -3.15 9.80
C VAL A 139 -22.62 -3.23 8.64
N PHE A 140 -23.06 -3.05 7.40
CA PHE A 140 -22.19 -3.16 6.22
C PHE A 140 -21.14 -2.06 6.16
N TRP A 141 -21.45 -0.86 6.66
CA TRP A 141 -20.49 0.24 6.75
C TRP A 141 -19.38 -0.09 7.74
N TYR A 142 -19.75 -0.59 8.93
CA TYR A 142 -18.78 -0.99 9.95
C TYR A 142 -17.87 -2.12 9.45
N LEU A 143 -18.43 -3.12 8.77
CA LEU A 143 -17.65 -4.19 8.15
C LEU A 143 -16.66 -3.66 7.10
N ALA A 144 -17.10 -2.74 6.24
CA ALA A 144 -16.25 -2.13 5.23
C ALA A 144 -15.07 -1.35 5.83
N VAL A 145 -15.32 -0.57 6.89
CA VAL A 145 -14.28 0.20 7.61
C VAL A 145 -13.35 -0.70 8.41
N LEU A 146 -13.83 -1.83 8.93
CA LEU A 146 -13.03 -2.78 9.68
C LEU A 146 -11.97 -3.47 8.81
N CYS A 147 -12.25 -3.72 7.53
CA CYS A 147 -11.31 -4.35 6.60
C CYS A 147 -9.94 -3.65 6.49
N PRO A 148 -9.84 -2.34 6.15
CA PRO A 148 -8.55 -1.63 6.09
C PRO A 148 -7.88 -1.53 7.46
N ILE A 149 -8.63 -1.53 8.57
CA ILE A 149 -8.07 -1.53 9.93
C ILE A 149 -7.37 -2.87 10.21
N LEU A 150 -8.08 -3.99 10.05
CA LEU A 150 -7.52 -5.32 10.34
C LEU A 150 -6.31 -5.63 9.46
N THR A 151 -6.40 -5.35 8.16
CA THR A 151 -5.27 -5.56 7.25
C THR A 151 -4.08 -4.67 7.60
N SER A 152 -4.30 -3.41 8.01
CA SER A 152 -3.23 -2.53 8.53
C SER A 152 -2.53 -3.12 9.74
N LEU A 153 -3.28 -3.67 10.70
CA LEU A 153 -2.69 -4.30 11.88
C LEU A 153 -1.86 -5.53 11.52
N VAL A 154 -2.35 -6.37 10.61
CA VAL A 154 -1.62 -7.57 10.14
C VAL A 154 -0.31 -7.17 9.45
N ILE A 155 -0.35 -6.23 8.51
CA ILE A 155 0.84 -5.77 7.79
C ILE A 155 1.82 -5.06 8.73
N MET A 156 1.32 -4.21 9.65
CA MET A 156 2.14 -3.53 10.64
C MET A 156 2.85 -4.54 11.55
N ASN A 157 2.15 -5.55 12.04
CA ASN A 157 2.74 -6.62 12.86
C ASN A 157 3.81 -7.40 12.08
N GLN A 158 3.52 -7.78 10.83
CA GLN A 158 4.46 -8.47 9.95
C GLN A 158 5.76 -7.67 9.76
N VAL A 159 5.66 -6.39 9.40
CA VAL A 159 6.83 -5.54 9.13
C VAL A 159 7.60 -5.24 10.42
N SER A 160 6.91 -4.98 11.52
CA SER A 160 7.53 -4.66 12.81
C SER A 160 8.33 -5.84 13.36
N ASN A 161 7.77 -7.06 13.31
CA ASN A 161 8.48 -8.25 13.78
C ASN A 161 9.68 -8.59 12.89
N ALA A 162 9.53 -8.45 11.57
CA ALA A 162 10.59 -8.79 10.62
C ALA A 162 11.79 -7.81 10.67
N TYR A 163 11.56 -6.52 10.96
CA TYR A 163 12.58 -5.48 10.77
C TYR A 163 12.87 -4.60 11.99
N LEU A 164 11.90 -4.39 12.89
CA LEU A 164 12.06 -3.48 14.03
C LEU A 164 12.42 -4.24 15.31
N TYR A 165 11.70 -5.33 15.61
CA TYR A 165 11.89 -6.07 16.86
C TYR A 165 13.20 -6.89 16.88
N HIS A 166 13.57 -7.52 15.75
CA HIS A 166 14.83 -8.26 15.65
C HIS A 166 16.09 -7.40 15.80
N LYS A 167 16.00 -6.08 15.60
CA LYS A 167 17.12 -5.16 15.78
C LYS A 167 17.39 -4.85 17.26
N ARG A 168 16.39 -5.04 18.14
CA ARG A 168 16.48 -4.77 19.59
C ARG A 168 17.11 -5.93 20.39
N MET A 169 17.19 -7.12 19.81
CA MET A 169 17.61 -8.37 20.45
C MET A 169 19.02 -8.83 20.04
N LYS A 170 19.77 -8.02 19.29
CA LYS A 170 21.19 -8.30 19.00
C LYS A 170 22.04 -7.45 19.95
N PRO A 171 22.81 -8.07 20.87
CA PRO A 171 23.77 -7.36 21.70
C PRO A 171 24.88 -6.72 20.87
#